data_AF-A0A1W9JKV8-F1
#
_entry.id   AF-A0A1W9JKV8-F1
#
_cell.length_a   1.000
_cell.length_b   1.000
_cell.length_c   1.000
_cell.angle_alpha   90.00
_cell.angle_beta   90.00
_cell.angle_gamma   90.00
#
_symmetry.space_group_name_H-M   'P 1'
#
loop_
_entity.id
_entity.type
_entity.pdbx_description
1 polymer ?
#
loop_
_entity_poly.entity_id
_entity_poly.type
_entity_poly.pdbx_seq_one_letter_code
_entity_poly.pdbx_strand_id
1 'polypeptide(L)'
;MGSVQPCYVGIDLAFAKNKHLPIVVCSWENGRLVPQPLRRFAFAPPRGKGNAATLKQESICCFAREARIYIESVCNQLALHPLRIGIDAPSEPRNSKIRRRLAETELDRVGISCFATPSTSEFDVILDKVRKHLAAGGEESRIPHANQLWMLVGFAMFEELSHLAPCLEVFPQATARVLGASQLHKSRPGAVEAQLSAVARYTGWPVHEEDVYSLREIAWGDRHDQLDAYLSAWVASLEESERMAYGVPPNDAIWVPKLGPEKPSIIPVDTPATPKLSIGLDLQHLCPGCGKKEFKQWPLGWDSHAAHKCEGLKETDQEKRKLEFRSKYLYKVP
;
A
#
# COMPACT_ATOMS: atom_id res chain seq x y z
N MET A 1 11.70 35.58 -7.48
CA MET A 1 11.58 34.17 -7.88
C MET A 1 11.18 33.39 -6.63
N GLY A 2 10.00 32.77 -6.62
CA GLY A 2 9.58 31.96 -5.47
C GLY A 2 10.52 30.77 -5.30
N SER A 3 10.88 30.44 -4.07
CA SER A 3 11.70 29.27 -3.77
C SER A 3 10.94 28.01 -4.15
N VAL A 4 11.51 27.17 -5.02
CA VAL A 4 10.97 25.85 -5.35
C VAL A 4 11.00 25.01 -4.07
N GLN A 5 9.86 24.44 -3.69
CA GLN A 5 9.73 23.70 -2.43
C GLN A 5 10.17 22.23 -2.64
N PRO A 6 10.93 21.63 -1.71
CA PRO A 6 11.29 20.23 -1.83
C PRO A 6 10.07 19.32 -1.67
N CYS A 7 10.08 18.20 -2.40
CA CYS A 7 9.09 17.13 -2.26
C CYS A 7 9.75 15.75 -2.27
N TYR A 8 8.97 14.75 -1.86
CA TYR A 8 9.35 13.35 -1.81
C TYR A 8 8.30 12.54 -2.54
N VAL A 9 8.75 11.59 -3.35
CA VAL A 9 7.87 10.78 -4.18
C VAL A 9 7.85 9.36 -3.65
N GLY A 10 6.68 8.74 -3.63
CA GLY A 10 6.50 7.33 -3.31
C GLY A 10 5.75 6.62 -4.43
N ILE A 11 6.21 5.42 -4.76
CA ILE A 11 5.69 4.63 -5.87
C ILE A 11 5.41 3.21 -5.37
N ASP A 12 4.18 2.75 -5.54
CA ASP A 12 3.85 1.32 -5.45
C ASP A 12 3.90 0.74 -6.86
N LEU A 13 4.80 -0.21 -7.13
CA LEU A 13 5.01 -0.68 -8.50
C LEU A 13 3.84 -1.55 -8.98
N ALA A 14 3.08 -1.03 -9.93
CA ALA A 14 1.99 -1.75 -10.57
C ALA A 14 2.13 -1.76 -12.09
N PHE A 15 2.35 -2.95 -12.66
CA PHE A 15 2.43 -3.14 -14.12
C PHE A 15 1.29 -4.01 -14.69
N ALA A 16 0.25 -4.28 -13.88
CA ALA A 16 -0.96 -4.95 -14.33
C ALA A 16 -1.65 -4.18 -15.48
N LYS A 17 -2.24 -4.92 -16.42
CA LYS A 17 -2.85 -4.35 -17.63
C LYS A 17 -3.91 -3.32 -17.27
N ASN A 18 -3.80 -2.12 -17.81
CA ASN A 18 -4.70 -0.98 -17.61
C ASN A 18 -4.76 -0.42 -16.17
N LYS A 19 -3.99 -0.95 -15.22
CA LYS A 19 -3.89 -0.39 -13.86
C LYS A 19 -3.01 0.85 -13.90
N HIS A 20 -3.47 1.97 -13.34
CA HIS A 20 -2.63 3.15 -13.19
C HIS A 20 -1.50 2.86 -12.19
N LEU A 21 -0.32 3.41 -12.45
CA LEU A 21 0.80 3.39 -11.51
C LEU A 21 0.48 4.30 -10.31
N PRO A 22 0.35 3.76 -9.09
CA PRO A 22 0.20 4.55 -7.88
C PRO A 22 1.48 5.36 -7.61
N ILE A 23 1.34 6.68 -7.64
CA ILE A 23 2.40 7.64 -7.32
C ILE A 23 1.82 8.65 -6.36
N VAL A 24 2.52 8.89 -5.25
CA VAL A 24 2.21 9.94 -4.28
C VAL A 24 3.37 10.94 -4.25
N VAL A 25 3.05 12.23 -4.19
CA VAL A 25 4.03 13.32 -3.98
C VAL A 25 3.70 13.99 -2.65
N CYS A 26 4.67 14.10 -1.75
CA CYS A 26 4.51 14.70 -0.44
C CYS A 26 5.51 15.84 -0.21
N SER A 27 5.16 16.79 0.64
CA SER A 27 6.08 17.80 1.17
C SER A 27 5.92 17.92 2.68
N TRP A 28 7.01 18.28 3.37
CA TRP A 28 6.93 18.63 4.79
C TRP A 28 6.38 20.05 4.94
N GLU A 29 5.27 20.18 5.67
CA GLU A 29 4.58 21.45 5.95
C GLU A 29 4.25 21.53 7.45
N ASN A 30 4.81 22.54 8.14
CA ASN A 30 4.58 22.75 9.57
C ASN A 30 4.80 21.46 10.41
N GLY A 31 5.86 20.70 10.09
CA GLY A 31 6.20 19.46 10.78
C GLY A 31 5.34 18.24 10.40
N ARG A 32 4.52 18.33 9.35
CA ARG A 32 3.68 17.23 8.84
C ARG A 32 4.05 16.84 7.40
N LEU A 33 4.00 15.55 7.08
CA LEU A 33 4.22 15.07 5.71
C LEU A 33 2.87 15.08 4.98
N VAL A 34 2.64 16.09 4.18
CA VAL A 34 1.34 16.31 3.53
C VAL A 34 1.40 15.81 2.09
N PRO A 35 0.53 14.86 1.69
CA PRO A 35 0.43 14.41 0.31
C PRO A 35 -0.34 15.43 -0.56
N GLN A 36 0.11 15.59 -1.80
CA GLN A 36 -0.53 16.44 -2.79
C GLN A 36 -1.74 15.73 -3.44
N PRO A 37 -2.84 16.44 -3.74
CA PRO A 37 -4.08 15.84 -4.25
C PRO A 37 -4.00 15.57 -5.76
N LEU A 38 -3.15 14.63 -6.18
CA LEU A 38 -2.78 14.42 -7.58
C LEU A 38 -3.95 14.08 -8.52
N ARG A 39 -5.05 13.52 -8.01
CA ARG A 39 -6.24 13.23 -8.83
C ARG A 39 -7.04 14.47 -9.25
N ARG A 40 -6.71 15.64 -8.70
CA ARG A 40 -7.29 16.92 -9.13
C ARG A 40 -6.64 17.44 -10.42
N PHE A 41 -5.54 16.86 -10.87
CA PHE A 41 -4.91 17.21 -12.15
C PHE A 41 -5.64 16.62 -13.35
N ALA A 42 -5.51 17.29 -14.50
CA ALA A 42 -6.12 16.87 -15.76
C ALA A 42 -5.39 15.71 -16.44
N PHE A 43 -4.19 15.36 -15.99
CA PHE A 43 -3.39 14.24 -16.50
C PHE A 43 -3.19 13.17 -15.42
N ALA A 44 -2.88 11.95 -15.86
CA ALA A 44 -2.83 10.77 -15.02
C ALA A 44 -1.49 10.04 -15.18
N PRO A 45 -1.06 9.26 -14.17
CA PRO A 45 0.15 8.45 -14.27
C PRO A 45 -0.01 7.36 -15.34
N PRO A 46 1.10 6.78 -15.83
CA PRO A 46 1.03 5.74 -16.85
C PRO A 46 0.20 4.53 -16.39
N ARG A 47 -0.32 3.80 -17.37
CA ARG A 47 -1.03 2.54 -17.14
C ARG A 47 -0.13 1.36 -17.47
N GLY A 48 -0.11 0.36 -16.59
CA GLY A 48 0.60 -0.88 -16.80
C GLY A 48 0.14 -1.58 -18.07
N LYS A 49 1.09 -2.20 -18.78
CA LYS A 49 0.84 -2.87 -20.06
C LYS A 49 0.55 -4.37 -19.90
N GLY A 50 0.69 -4.91 -18.68
CA GLY A 50 0.43 -6.30 -18.35
C GLY A 50 1.67 -7.20 -18.40
N ASN A 51 1.55 -8.40 -17.84
CA ASN A 51 2.67 -9.33 -17.66
C ASN A 51 3.34 -9.74 -18.97
N ALA A 52 2.59 -9.91 -20.06
CA ALA A 52 3.18 -10.27 -21.35
C ALA A 52 4.09 -9.17 -21.93
N ALA A 53 3.81 -7.91 -21.59
CA ALA A 53 4.59 -6.78 -22.09
C ALA A 53 6.00 -6.71 -21.49
N THR A 54 6.25 -7.35 -20.34
CA THR A 54 7.60 -7.42 -19.74
C THR A 54 8.59 -8.22 -20.58
N LEU A 55 8.12 -8.99 -21.57
CA LEU A 55 8.98 -9.69 -22.53
C LEU A 55 9.71 -8.73 -23.50
N LYS A 56 9.24 -7.48 -23.60
CA LYS A 56 9.76 -6.46 -24.50
C LYS A 56 10.45 -5.37 -23.69
N GLN A 57 11.76 -5.28 -23.78
CA GLN A 57 12.54 -4.25 -23.08
C GLN A 57 12.04 -2.84 -23.37
N GLU A 58 11.69 -2.55 -24.63
CA GLU A 58 11.11 -1.27 -25.04
C GLU A 58 9.84 -0.91 -24.23
N SER A 59 8.95 -1.88 -24.00
CA SER A 59 7.72 -1.62 -23.24
C SER A 59 8.02 -1.26 -21.79
N ILE A 60 9.07 -1.85 -21.20
CA ILE A 60 9.48 -1.58 -19.83
C ILE A 60 10.09 -0.16 -19.76
N CYS A 61 11.06 0.13 -20.62
CA CYS A 61 11.73 1.43 -20.66
C CYS A 61 10.75 2.58 -20.98
N CYS A 62 9.81 2.37 -21.91
CA CYS A 62 8.77 3.37 -22.20
C CYS A 62 7.90 3.64 -20.97
N PHE A 63 7.48 2.62 -20.23
CA PHE A 63 6.67 2.82 -19.01
C PHE A 63 7.44 3.59 -17.92
N ALA A 64 8.72 3.27 -17.71
CA ALA A 64 9.55 4.01 -16.76
C ALA A 64 9.71 5.49 -17.15
N ARG A 65 9.92 5.76 -18.44
CA ARG A 65 9.98 7.14 -18.97
C ARG A 65 8.65 7.87 -18.84
N GLU A 66 7.53 7.22 -19.12
CA GLU A 66 6.19 7.80 -18.90
C GLU A 66 5.99 8.16 -17.42
N ALA A 67 6.48 7.35 -16.48
CA ALA A 67 6.43 7.64 -15.05
C ALA A 67 7.31 8.86 -14.68
N ARG A 68 8.52 8.95 -15.23
CA ARG A 68 9.40 10.12 -15.07
C ARG A 68 8.73 11.40 -15.54
N ILE A 69 8.20 11.39 -16.76
CA ILE A 69 7.50 12.55 -17.37
C ILE A 69 6.30 12.96 -16.52
N TYR A 70 5.54 11.99 -15.99
CA TYR A 70 4.44 12.28 -15.08
C TYR A 70 4.91 13.00 -13.82
N ILE A 71 5.97 12.49 -13.15
CA ILE A 71 6.52 13.10 -11.93
C ILE A 71 7.03 14.52 -12.22
N GLU A 72 7.77 14.72 -13.31
CA GLU A 72 8.22 16.04 -13.76
C GLU A 72 7.05 17.00 -13.97
N SER A 73 5.98 16.53 -14.63
CA SER A 73 4.79 17.35 -14.91
C SER A 73 4.07 17.77 -13.62
N VAL A 74 3.91 16.85 -12.67
CA VAL A 74 3.35 17.16 -11.35
C VAL A 74 4.22 18.18 -10.62
N CYS A 75 5.53 17.94 -10.55
CA CYS A 75 6.45 18.81 -9.83
C CYS A 75 6.50 20.21 -10.43
N ASN A 76 6.56 20.32 -11.76
CA ASN A 76 6.54 21.59 -12.47
C ASN A 76 5.24 22.36 -12.23
N GLN A 77 4.09 21.68 -12.27
CA GLN A 77 2.79 22.33 -12.03
C GLN A 77 2.64 22.84 -10.59
N LEU A 78 3.24 22.15 -9.62
CA LEU A 78 3.20 22.52 -8.20
C LEU A 78 4.39 23.36 -7.74
N ALA A 79 5.32 23.72 -8.62
CA ALA A 79 6.59 24.36 -8.27
C ALA A 79 7.36 23.60 -7.17
N LEU A 80 7.40 22.27 -7.29
CA LEU A 80 8.10 21.35 -6.39
C LEU A 80 9.39 20.83 -7.04
N HIS A 81 10.33 20.40 -6.20
CA HIS A 81 11.55 19.71 -6.62
C HIS A 81 11.70 18.38 -5.88
N PRO A 82 11.73 17.23 -6.59
CA PRO A 82 11.87 15.94 -5.95
C PRO A 82 13.28 15.79 -5.34
N LEU A 83 13.36 15.61 -4.03
CA LEU A 83 14.62 15.35 -3.32
C LEU A 83 14.95 13.87 -3.23
N ARG A 84 13.93 13.01 -3.17
CA ARG A 84 14.11 11.56 -3.05
C ARG A 84 12.85 10.82 -3.49
N ILE A 85 13.04 9.62 -4.02
CA ILE A 85 11.97 8.76 -4.51
C ILE A 85 12.06 7.41 -3.79
N GLY A 86 10.98 6.96 -3.15
CA GLY A 86 10.84 5.61 -2.60
C GLY A 86 10.05 4.75 -3.60
N ILE A 87 10.59 3.59 -3.95
CA ILE A 87 9.98 2.68 -4.93
C ILE A 87 9.78 1.30 -4.29
N ASP A 88 8.53 0.82 -4.26
CA ASP A 88 8.18 -0.54 -3.83
C ASP A 88 8.56 -1.56 -4.91
N ALA A 89 9.86 -1.75 -5.10
CA ALA A 89 10.44 -2.71 -6.01
C ALA A 89 11.92 -2.93 -5.68
N PRO A 90 12.49 -4.10 -6.02
CA PRO A 90 13.93 -4.27 -5.96
C PRO A 90 14.64 -3.35 -6.97
N SER A 91 15.80 -2.81 -6.59
CA SER A 91 16.58 -1.90 -7.44
C SER A 91 17.43 -2.61 -8.49
N GLU A 92 17.83 -3.85 -8.23
CA GLU A 92 18.69 -4.63 -9.13
C GLU A 92 18.43 -6.15 -9.02
N PRO A 93 18.77 -6.93 -10.06
CA PRO A 93 18.77 -8.37 -9.97
C PRO A 93 19.70 -8.87 -8.87
N ARG A 94 19.35 -9.98 -8.25
CA ARG A 94 20.19 -10.60 -7.24
C ARG A 94 21.52 -11.07 -7.85
N ASN A 95 22.63 -10.85 -7.13
CA ASN A 95 23.92 -11.42 -7.52
C ASN A 95 23.83 -12.96 -7.63
N SER A 96 24.32 -13.54 -8.72
CA SER A 96 24.25 -14.98 -8.99
C SER A 96 25.07 -15.85 -8.02
N LYS A 97 26.04 -15.26 -7.31
CA LYS A 97 26.91 -15.95 -6.34
C LYS A 97 26.24 -16.20 -4.99
N ILE A 98 25.22 -15.42 -4.65
CA ILE A 98 24.44 -15.64 -3.43
C ILE A 98 23.20 -16.46 -3.77
N ARG A 99 22.50 -17.03 -2.78
CA ARG A 99 21.24 -17.76 -3.02
C ARG A 99 20.02 -16.84 -2.92
N ARG A 100 20.11 -15.86 -2.04
CA ARG A 100 19.06 -14.91 -1.70
C ARG A 100 19.71 -13.59 -1.32
N ARG A 101 19.03 -12.49 -1.59
CA ARG A 101 19.49 -11.15 -1.17
C ARG A 101 19.61 -11.09 0.35
N LEU A 102 20.56 -10.32 0.86
CA LEU A 102 20.72 -10.07 2.29
C LEU A 102 19.47 -9.37 2.83
N ALA A 103 18.95 -8.37 2.11
CA ALA A 103 17.72 -7.68 2.50
C ALA A 103 16.54 -8.64 2.69
N GLU A 104 16.33 -9.55 1.74
CA GLU A 104 15.27 -10.55 1.80
C GLU A 104 15.48 -11.58 2.91
N THR A 105 16.74 -11.91 3.21
CA THR A 105 17.09 -12.81 4.31
C THR A 105 16.81 -12.16 5.67
N GLU A 106 17.08 -10.87 5.82
CA GLU A 106 16.71 -10.14 7.03
C GLU A 106 15.19 -10.00 7.17
N LEU A 107 14.45 -9.80 6.06
CA LEU A 107 12.98 -9.85 6.07
C LEU A 107 12.45 -11.20 6.55
N ASP A 108 13.00 -12.32 6.05
CA ASP A 108 12.62 -13.66 6.51
C ASP A 108 12.82 -13.82 8.03
N ARG A 109 13.96 -13.35 8.56
CA ARG A 109 14.30 -13.46 9.99
C ARG A 109 13.30 -12.75 10.91
N VAL A 110 12.70 -11.66 10.45
CA VAL A 110 11.67 -10.93 11.21
C VAL A 110 10.24 -11.37 10.88
N GLY A 111 10.10 -12.43 10.07
CA GLY A 111 8.83 -13.04 9.70
C GLY A 111 8.05 -12.29 8.62
N ILE A 112 8.73 -11.50 7.77
CA ILE A 112 8.12 -10.79 6.65
C ILE A 112 8.33 -11.60 5.38
N SER A 113 7.24 -12.04 4.74
CA SER A 113 7.31 -12.75 3.46
C SER A 113 7.51 -11.79 2.30
N CYS A 114 8.39 -12.15 1.36
CA CYS A 114 8.61 -11.47 0.09
C CYS A 114 8.90 -12.50 -1.02
N PHE A 115 8.68 -12.11 -2.28
CA PHE A 115 9.17 -12.88 -3.41
C PHE A 115 10.67 -12.71 -3.54
N ALA A 116 11.42 -13.81 -3.66
CA ALA A 116 12.85 -13.75 -3.88
C ALA A 116 13.16 -13.13 -5.25
N THR A 117 14.06 -12.14 -5.26
CA THR A 117 14.56 -11.48 -6.46
C THR A 117 15.45 -12.46 -7.24
N PRO A 118 15.09 -12.82 -8.48
CA PRO A 118 15.95 -13.63 -9.32
C PRO A 118 17.25 -12.92 -9.68
N SER A 119 18.27 -13.72 -9.99
CA SER A 119 19.46 -13.26 -10.71
C SER A 119 19.17 -13.07 -12.20
N THR A 120 20.05 -12.37 -12.92
CA THR A 120 19.89 -12.12 -14.37
C THR A 120 19.66 -13.41 -15.16
N SER A 121 20.45 -14.46 -14.91
CA SER A 121 20.29 -15.75 -15.61
C SER A 121 19.00 -16.48 -15.23
N GLU A 122 18.50 -16.33 -14.01
CA GLU A 122 17.20 -16.88 -13.62
C GLU A 122 16.05 -16.11 -14.26
N PHE A 123 16.19 -14.79 -14.45
CA PHE A 123 15.25 -14.00 -15.24
C PHE A 123 15.20 -14.48 -16.69
N ASP A 124 16.34 -14.78 -17.32
CA ASP A 124 16.36 -15.34 -18.68
C ASP A 124 15.53 -16.64 -18.77
N VAL A 125 15.67 -17.51 -17.78
CA VAL A 125 14.87 -18.75 -17.67
C VAL A 125 13.39 -18.46 -17.46
N ILE A 126 13.04 -17.48 -16.60
CA ILE A 126 11.65 -17.06 -16.40
C ILE A 126 11.06 -16.52 -17.71
N LEU A 127 11.77 -15.64 -18.40
CA LEU A 127 11.33 -15.05 -19.67
C LEU A 127 11.14 -16.12 -20.76
N ASP A 128 12.04 -17.11 -20.85
CA ASP A 128 11.88 -18.25 -21.76
C ASP A 128 10.63 -19.09 -21.45
N LYS A 129 10.36 -19.38 -20.17
CA LYS A 129 9.13 -20.09 -19.75
C LYS A 129 7.87 -19.33 -20.15
N VAL A 130 7.87 -18.01 -19.97
CA VAL A 130 6.72 -17.16 -20.34
C VAL A 130 6.53 -17.12 -21.86
N ARG A 131 7.61 -17.00 -22.64
CA ARG A 131 7.56 -17.08 -24.11
C ARG A 131 6.98 -18.41 -24.58
N LYS A 132 7.43 -19.53 -23.99
CA LYS A 132 6.91 -20.87 -24.30
C LYS A 132 5.43 -21.02 -23.95
N HIS A 133 5.00 -20.52 -22.79
CA HIS A 133 3.59 -20.51 -22.37
C HIS A 133 2.71 -19.79 -23.40
N LEU A 134 3.10 -18.58 -23.81
CA LEU A 134 2.34 -17.78 -24.78
C LEU A 134 2.36 -18.42 -26.18
N ALA A 135 3.50 -18.96 -26.62
CA ALA A 135 3.62 -19.64 -27.91
C ALA A 135 2.74 -20.91 -27.99
N ALA A 136 2.50 -21.57 -26.86
CA ALA A 136 1.58 -22.71 -26.75
C ALA A 136 0.09 -22.30 -26.66
N GLY A 137 -0.24 -21.02 -26.85
CA GLY A 137 -1.62 -20.50 -26.74
C GLY A 137 -2.10 -20.30 -25.30
N GLY A 138 -1.17 -20.24 -24.34
CA GLY A 138 -1.50 -19.97 -22.94
C GLY A 138 -2.01 -18.55 -22.71
N GLU A 139 -2.98 -18.40 -21.83
CA GLU A 139 -3.59 -17.12 -21.46
C GLU A 139 -2.63 -16.18 -20.71
N GLU A 140 -2.68 -14.86 -21.00
CA GLU A 140 -1.88 -13.84 -20.30
C GLU A 140 -2.15 -13.82 -18.78
N SER A 141 -3.39 -14.09 -18.39
CA SER A 141 -3.83 -14.14 -16.98
C SER A 141 -3.22 -15.30 -16.19
N ARG A 142 -2.60 -16.26 -16.86
CA ARG A 142 -1.98 -17.46 -16.26
C ARG A 142 -0.47 -17.51 -16.48
N ILE A 143 0.14 -16.38 -16.83
CA ILE A 143 1.59 -16.27 -16.98
C ILE A 143 2.28 -16.67 -15.66
N PRO A 144 3.25 -17.59 -15.70
CA PRO A 144 3.99 -17.97 -14.50
C PRO A 144 4.88 -16.80 -14.03
N HIS A 145 5.15 -16.74 -12.73
CA HIS A 145 6.10 -15.78 -12.15
C HIS A 145 5.73 -14.28 -12.34
N ALA A 146 4.44 -13.95 -12.44
CA ALA A 146 3.96 -12.58 -12.67
C ALA A 146 4.62 -11.51 -11.76
N ASN A 147 4.70 -11.77 -10.45
CA ASN A 147 5.30 -10.82 -9.50
C ASN A 147 6.81 -10.62 -9.73
N GLN A 148 7.53 -11.67 -10.14
CA GLN A 148 8.95 -11.55 -10.48
C GLN A 148 9.13 -10.79 -11.79
N LEU A 149 8.22 -10.95 -12.77
CA LEU A 149 8.27 -10.14 -13.99
C LEU A 149 8.14 -8.64 -13.72
N TRP A 150 7.40 -8.24 -12.69
CA TRP A 150 7.29 -6.82 -12.32
C TRP A 150 8.60 -6.27 -11.77
N MET A 151 9.46 -7.10 -11.16
CA MET A 151 10.78 -6.67 -10.69
C MET A 151 11.64 -6.12 -11.85
N LEU A 152 11.50 -6.65 -13.07
CA LEU A 152 12.16 -6.11 -14.27
C LEU A 152 11.73 -4.66 -14.56
N VAL A 153 10.45 -4.35 -14.30
CA VAL A 153 9.92 -2.99 -14.40
C VAL A 153 10.49 -2.12 -13.28
N GLY A 154 10.62 -2.68 -12.07
CA GLY A 154 11.31 -2.06 -10.95
C GLY A 154 12.71 -1.59 -11.31
N PHE A 155 13.55 -2.47 -11.86
CA PHE A 155 14.92 -2.12 -12.27
C PHE A 155 14.97 -0.94 -13.24
N ALA A 156 14.10 -0.95 -14.26
CA ALA A 156 14.03 0.15 -15.22
C ALA A 156 13.49 1.45 -14.60
N MET A 157 12.58 1.36 -13.62
CA MET A 157 12.12 2.51 -12.85
C MET A 157 13.25 3.11 -12.02
N PHE A 158 14.07 2.30 -11.37
CA PHE A 158 15.25 2.78 -10.64
C PHE A 158 16.24 3.47 -11.55
N GLU A 159 16.55 2.87 -12.70
CA GLU A 159 17.45 3.46 -13.69
C GLU A 159 16.92 4.82 -14.17
N GLU A 160 15.71 4.88 -14.70
CA GLU A 160 15.15 6.10 -15.29
C GLU A 160 14.90 7.20 -14.24
N LEU A 161 14.38 6.86 -13.06
CA LEU A 161 14.05 7.85 -12.03
C LEU A 161 15.28 8.36 -11.26
N SER A 162 16.41 7.64 -11.30
CA SER A 162 17.68 8.13 -10.74
C SER A 162 18.17 9.42 -11.40
N HIS A 163 17.72 9.71 -12.63
CA HIS A 163 17.98 10.96 -13.33
C HIS A 163 17.21 12.16 -12.74
N LEU A 164 16.13 11.93 -11.97
CA LEU A 164 15.38 12.98 -11.28
C LEU A 164 15.90 13.24 -9.87
N ALA A 165 16.06 12.16 -9.08
CA ALA A 165 16.44 12.23 -7.69
C ALA A 165 16.95 10.86 -7.18
N PRO A 166 17.72 10.83 -6.08
CA PRO A 166 18.11 9.57 -5.44
C PRO A 166 16.90 8.67 -5.16
N CYS A 167 17.01 7.41 -5.55
CA CYS A 167 15.96 6.40 -5.38
C CYS A 167 16.29 5.45 -4.22
N LEU A 168 15.28 5.08 -3.44
CA LEU A 168 15.35 4.10 -2.36
C LEU A 168 14.45 2.92 -2.67
N GLU A 169 15.00 1.72 -2.54
CA GLU A 169 14.20 0.49 -2.42
C GLU A 169 13.51 0.48 -1.06
N VAL A 170 12.19 0.36 -1.10
CA VAL A 170 11.32 0.32 0.08
C VAL A 170 10.39 -0.88 -0.05
N PHE A 171 9.87 -1.34 1.08
CA PHE A 171 8.86 -2.41 1.09
C PHE A 171 7.78 -2.03 2.12
N PRO A 172 6.64 -1.47 1.70
CA PRO A 172 5.60 -0.96 2.60
C PRO A 172 5.11 -1.97 3.63
N GLN A 173 5.13 -3.27 3.32
CA GLN A 173 4.84 -4.32 4.30
C GLN A 173 5.84 -4.36 5.46
N ALA A 174 7.12 -4.10 5.20
CA ALA A 174 8.15 -3.98 6.23
C ALA A 174 7.97 -2.70 7.06
N THR A 175 7.60 -1.59 6.42
CA THR A 175 7.19 -0.35 7.13
C THR A 175 6.00 -0.60 8.07
N ALA A 176 4.96 -1.30 7.60
CA ALA A 176 3.80 -1.66 8.42
C ALA A 176 4.18 -2.59 9.58
N ARG A 177 5.18 -3.46 9.41
CA ARG A 177 5.71 -4.32 10.48
C ARG A 177 6.41 -3.51 11.57
N VAL A 178 7.23 -2.54 11.18
CA VAL A 178 7.92 -1.62 12.11
C VAL A 178 6.89 -0.82 12.91
N LEU A 179 5.83 -0.34 12.28
CA LEU A 179 4.72 0.37 12.93
C LEU A 179 3.88 -0.49 13.89
N GLY A 180 4.08 -1.81 13.92
CA GLY A 180 3.20 -2.75 14.65
C GLY A 180 1.82 -2.94 14.02
N ALA A 181 1.58 -2.38 12.83
CA ALA A 181 0.29 -2.37 12.15
C ALA A 181 0.10 -3.50 11.10
N SER A 182 1.06 -4.43 11.02
CA SER A 182 1.04 -5.56 10.07
C SER A 182 0.03 -6.68 10.40
N GLN A 183 -0.63 -6.65 11.56
CA GLN A 183 -1.52 -7.75 12.01
C GLN A 183 -2.83 -7.85 11.22
N LEU A 184 -3.25 -6.78 10.55
CA LEU A 184 -4.39 -6.78 9.65
C LEU A 184 -3.89 -6.80 8.20
N HIS A 185 -4.14 -7.91 7.51
CA HIS A 185 -3.83 -8.02 6.08
C HIS A 185 -4.57 -6.91 5.31
N LYS A 186 -3.88 -6.18 4.43
CA LYS A 186 -4.37 -4.94 3.78
C LYS A 186 -5.67 -5.08 2.99
N SER A 187 -6.02 -6.30 2.58
CA SER A 187 -7.30 -6.61 1.92
C SER A 187 -8.50 -6.72 2.88
N ARG A 188 -8.27 -6.70 4.20
CA ARG A 188 -9.33 -6.73 5.21
C ARG A 188 -9.89 -5.33 5.46
N PRO A 189 -11.21 -5.19 5.68
CA PRO A 189 -11.81 -3.92 6.06
C PRO A 189 -11.11 -3.31 7.28
N GLY A 190 -10.84 -2.00 7.25
CA GLY A 190 -10.20 -1.28 8.36
C GLY A 190 -8.67 -1.36 8.40
N ALA A 191 -8.03 -2.22 7.60
CA ALA A 191 -6.58 -2.39 7.64
C ALA A 191 -5.81 -1.16 7.12
N VAL A 192 -6.35 -0.49 6.08
CA VAL A 192 -5.76 0.73 5.52
C VAL A 192 -5.87 1.88 6.53
N GLU A 193 -7.03 2.04 7.16
CA GLU A 193 -7.29 3.05 8.18
C GLU A 193 -6.38 2.86 9.40
N ALA A 194 -6.22 1.62 9.87
CA ALA A 194 -5.34 1.31 10.99
C ALA A 194 -3.87 1.64 10.68
N GLN A 195 -3.39 1.33 9.48
CA GLN A 195 -2.03 1.67 9.07
C GLN A 195 -1.85 3.19 8.88
N LEU A 196 -2.85 3.88 8.33
CA LEU A 196 -2.85 5.35 8.22
C LEU A 196 -2.80 6.03 9.59
N SER A 197 -3.59 5.56 10.55
CA SER A 197 -3.54 6.06 11.93
C SER A 197 -2.17 5.80 12.58
N ALA A 198 -1.59 4.61 12.36
CA ALA A 198 -0.27 4.28 12.89
C ALA A 198 0.83 5.19 12.32
N VAL A 199 0.82 5.48 11.02
CA VAL A 199 1.80 6.37 10.38
C VAL A 199 1.56 7.85 10.69
N ALA A 200 0.32 8.27 10.97
CA ALA A 200 -0.01 9.64 11.38
C ALA A 200 0.73 10.06 12.64
N ARG A 201 1.01 9.11 13.55
CA ARG A 201 1.83 9.36 14.76
C ARG A 201 3.26 9.80 14.47
N TYR A 202 3.76 9.61 13.25
CA TYR A 202 5.14 10.00 12.89
C TYR A 202 5.16 11.05 11.79
N THR A 203 4.18 10.99 10.89
CA THR A 203 4.06 11.91 9.75
C THR A 203 3.20 13.13 10.07
N GLY A 204 2.31 13.06 11.06
CA GLY A 204 1.34 14.12 11.33
C GLY A 204 0.22 14.21 10.29
N TRP A 205 0.07 13.22 9.41
CA TRP A 205 -1.04 13.09 8.46
C TRP A 205 -1.48 11.61 8.37
N PRO A 206 -2.79 11.31 8.30
CA PRO A 206 -3.93 12.23 8.43
C PRO A 206 -4.07 12.87 9.82
N VAL A 207 -4.68 14.05 9.92
CA VAL A 207 -4.97 14.72 11.21
C VAL A 207 -6.39 14.41 11.68
N HIS A 208 -7.33 14.39 10.74
CA HIS A 208 -8.75 14.14 10.99
C HIS A 208 -9.22 12.90 10.23
N GLU A 209 -10.35 12.31 10.65
CA GLU A 209 -10.94 11.18 9.91
C GLU A 209 -11.28 11.55 8.45
N GLU A 210 -11.65 12.81 8.19
CA GLU A 210 -11.91 13.33 6.85
C GLU A 210 -10.69 13.18 5.91
N ASP A 211 -9.49 13.37 6.44
CA ASP A 211 -8.23 13.21 5.69
C ASP A 211 -8.01 11.75 5.28
N VAL A 212 -8.51 10.77 6.05
CA VAL A 212 -8.45 9.35 5.67
C VAL A 212 -9.23 9.09 4.38
N TYR A 213 -10.35 9.80 4.18
CA TYR A 213 -11.13 9.72 2.94
C TYR A 213 -10.45 10.44 1.78
N SER A 214 -9.58 11.42 2.07
CA SER A 214 -8.77 12.12 1.06
C SER A 214 -7.67 11.27 0.43
N LEU A 215 -7.38 10.06 0.97
CA LEU A 215 -6.45 9.10 0.34
C LEU A 215 -6.80 8.86 -1.14
N ARG A 216 -8.10 8.81 -1.46
CA ARG A 216 -8.57 8.64 -2.85
C ARG A 216 -8.20 9.79 -3.77
N GLU A 217 -7.77 10.93 -3.25
CA GLU A 217 -7.39 12.10 -4.03
C GLU A 217 -5.88 12.19 -4.27
N ILE A 218 -5.06 11.55 -3.43
CA ILE A 218 -3.60 11.74 -3.46
C ILE A 218 -2.90 10.92 -4.54
N ALA A 219 -3.51 9.83 -5.00
CA ALA A 219 -2.95 8.94 -6.00
C ALA A 219 -4.03 8.16 -6.76
N TRP A 220 -3.67 7.65 -7.93
CA TRP A 220 -4.48 6.68 -8.68
C TRP A 220 -4.19 5.26 -8.18
N GLY A 221 -5.13 4.33 -8.37
CA GLY A 221 -5.01 2.92 -7.92
C GLY A 221 -6.03 2.55 -6.84
N ASP A 222 -5.95 1.32 -6.32
CA ASP A 222 -6.78 0.90 -5.20
C ASP A 222 -6.25 1.51 -3.89
N ARG A 223 -7.08 1.54 -2.83
CA ARG A 223 -6.71 2.19 -1.56
C ARG A 223 -5.43 1.63 -0.93
N HIS A 224 -5.19 0.33 -1.07
CA HIS A 224 -3.98 -0.29 -0.51
C HIS A 224 -2.73 0.12 -1.29
N ASP A 225 -2.83 0.23 -2.62
CA ASP A 225 -1.75 0.73 -3.46
C ASP A 225 -1.40 2.19 -3.13
N GLN A 226 -2.43 3.02 -2.91
CA GLN A 226 -2.26 4.43 -2.53
C GLN A 226 -1.56 4.57 -1.18
N LEU A 227 -1.93 3.72 -0.20
CA LEU A 227 -1.26 3.65 1.09
C LEU A 227 0.21 3.21 0.92
N ASP A 228 0.47 2.21 0.08
CA ASP A 228 1.82 1.68 -0.13
C ASP A 228 2.74 2.70 -0.81
N ALA A 229 2.21 3.46 -1.77
CA ALA A 229 2.89 4.62 -2.34
C ALA A 229 3.10 5.72 -1.27
N TYR A 230 2.14 6.02 -0.41
CA TYR A 230 2.32 7.00 0.67
C TYR A 230 3.38 6.57 1.70
N LEU A 231 3.39 5.31 2.13
CA LEU A 231 4.42 4.77 3.01
C LEU A 231 5.81 4.83 2.37
N SER A 232 5.88 4.60 1.05
CA SER A 232 7.11 4.76 0.27
C SER A 232 7.60 6.21 0.25
N ALA A 233 6.69 7.18 0.06
CA ALA A 233 7.01 8.61 0.13
C ALA A 233 7.48 9.03 1.53
N TRP A 234 6.91 8.44 2.59
CA TRP A 234 7.35 8.68 3.95
C TRP A 234 8.80 8.23 4.17
N VAL A 235 9.16 7.00 3.80
CA VAL A 235 10.55 6.54 3.91
C VAL A 235 11.51 7.43 3.10
N ALA A 236 11.09 7.86 1.91
CA ALA A 236 11.85 8.80 1.09
C ALA A 236 12.02 10.18 1.76
N SER A 237 11.08 10.60 2.62
CA SER A 237 11.09 11.89 3.31
C SER A 237 12.00 11.96 4.54
N LEU A 238 12.45 10.82 5.05
CA LEU A 238 13.28 10.74 6.26
C LEU A 238 14.73 11.09 5.98
N GLU A 239 15.48 11.56 6.97
CA GLU A 239 16.93 11.62 6.86
C GLU A 239 17.57 10.24 7.00
N GLU A 240 18.85 10.11 6.64
CA GLU A 240 19.55 8.83 6.72
C GLU A 240 19.61 8.27 8.15
N SER A 241 19.79 9.15 9.15
CA SER A 241 19.80 8.78 10.57
C SER A 241 18.43 8.33 11.11
N GLU A 242 17.35 8.65 10.39
CA GLU A 242 15.96 8.33 10.71
C GLU A 242 15.47 7.10 9.93
N ARG A 243 16.35 6.45 9.15
CA ARG A 243 16.08 5.20 8.48
C ARG A 243 16.90 4.06 9.08
N MET A 244 16.41 2.85 8.86
CA MET A 244 17.21 1.64 9.00
C MET A 244 16.99 0.77 7.76
N ALA A 245 17.96 -0.11 7.49
CA ALA A 245 17.91 -1.01 6.36
C ALA A 245 17.75 -2.45 6.83
N TYR A 246 16.92 -3.21 6.12
CA TYR A 246 17.10 -4.66 6.01
C TYR A 246 18.12 -4.90 4.89
N GLY A 247 19.21 -5.61 5.18
CA GLY A 247 20.32 -5.80 4.23
C GLY A 247 21.50 -4.85 4.50
N VAL A 248 22.32 -4.58 3.48
CA VAL A 248 23.60 -3.85 3.64
C VAL A 248 23.70 -2.70 2.64
N PRO A 249 23.41 -1.44 3.02
CA PRO A 249 23.53 -0.30 2.11
C PRO A 249 24.93 -0.13 1.49
N PRO A 250 25.05 0.56 0.33
CA PRO A 250 23.94 1.13 -0.45
C PRO A 250 23.25 0.12 -1.38
N ASN A 251 23.89 -1.02 -1.66
CA ASN A 251 23.41 -2.04 -2.61
C ASN A 251 22.82 -3.21 -1.83
N ASP A 252 21.67 -3.75 -2.21
CA ASP A 252 20.98 -4.80 -1.44
C ASP A 252 20.47 -4.34 -0.06
N ALA A 253 19.69 -3.24 -0.06
CA ALA A 253 19.05 -2.69 1.13
C ALA A 253 17.58 -2.32 0.88
N ILE A 254 16.69 -2.75 1.78
CA ILE A 254 15.30 -2.30 1.85
C ILE A 254 15.17 -1.33 3.02
N TRP A 255 14.85 -0.08 2.72
CA TRP A 255 14.75 0.97 3.72
C TRP A 255 13.38 1.00 4.41
N VAL A 256 13.40 1.18 5.72
CA VAL A 256 12.23 1.35 6.58
C VAL A 256 12.49 2.49 7.57
N PRO A 257 11.44 3.11 8.15
CA PRO A 257 11.64 4.13 9.17
C PRO A 257 12.32 3.54 10.41
N LYS A 258 13.25 4.29 11.00
CA LYS A 258 13.67 4.09 12.38
C LYS A 258 12.75 4.93 13.25
N LEU A 259 11.85 4.28 14.00
CA LEU A 259 10.84 5.00 14.77
C LEU A 259 11.50 5.87 15.85
N GLY A 260 11.28 7.18 15.73
CA GLY A 260 11.62 8.17 16.74
C GLY A 260 10.46 8.39 17.73
N PRO A 261 10.48 9.51 18.49
CA PRO A 261 9.36 9.86 19.37
C PRO A 261 8.06 10.08 18.57
N GLU A 262 6.93 9.63 19.13
CA GLU A 262 5.61 9.84 18.53
C GLU A 262 5.24 11.34 18.56
N LYS A 263 4.63 11.81 17.49
CA LYS A 263 3.98 13.12 17.39
C LYS A 263 2.56 13.04 17.97
N PRO A 264 2.04 14.13 18.55
CA PRO A 264 0.65 14.17 19.02
C PRO A 264 -0.31 13.85 17.87
N SER A 265 -1.04 12.74 17.99
CA SER A 265 -2.13 12.38 17.08
C SER A 265 -3.46 12.72 17.75
N ILE A 266 -4.36 13.39 17.01
CA ILE A 266 -5.72 13.72 17.46
C ILE A 266 -6.70 12.57 17.11
N ILE A 267 -6.31 11.65 16.23
CA ILE A 267 -7.12 10.48 15.88
C ILE A 267 -7.04 9.48 17.05
N PRO A 268 -8.18 9.13 17.70
CA PRO A 268 -8.20 8.10 18.73
C PRO A 268 -7.72 6.78 18.13
N VAL A 269 -6.61 6.27 18.63
CA VAL A 269 -6.17 4.92 18.31
C VAL A 269 -6.93 3.99 19.25
N ASP A 270 -8.00 3.36 18.78
CA ASP A 270 -8.43 2.09 19.36
C ASP A 270 -7.34 1.06 19.03
N THR A 271 -6.30 1.11 19.85
CA THR A 271 -5.21 0.15 19.79
C THR A 271 -5.80 -1.13 20.39
N PRO A 272 -5.87 -2.26 19.68
CA PRO A 272 -6.08 -3.53 20.35
C PRO A 272 -4.84 -3.72 21.22
N ALA A 273 -4.96 -3.42 22.51
CA ALA A 273 -3.94 -3.74 23.49
C ALA A 273 -3.63 -5.24 23.36
N THR A 274 -2.36 -5.57 23.28
CA THR A 274 -1.86 -6.94 23.36
C THR A 274 -2.54 -7.63 24.54
N PRO A 275 -3.30 -8.73 24.36
CA PRO A 275 -3.93 -9.37 25.51
C PRO A 275 -2.83 -10.03 26.34
N LYS A 276 -2.50 -9.41 27.47
CA LYS A 276 -2.01 -10.19 28.62
C LYS A 276 -3.16 -11.11 29.02
N LEU A 277 -2.87 -12.40 29.09
CA LEU A 277 -3.76 -13.41 29.67
C LEU A 277 -4.27 -12.94 31.04
N SER A 278 -5.59 -12.74 31.18
CA SER A 278 -6.36 -13.07 32.39
C SER A 278 -7.87 -12.81 32.22
N ILE A 279 -8.62 -13.90 32.08
CA ILE A 279 -9.93 -14.25 32.67
C ILE A 279 -11.02 -13.13 32.78
N GLY A 280 -12.12 -13.31 32.03
CA GLY A 280 -13.49 -13.31 32.57
C GLY A 280 -14.38 -12.08 32.37
N LEU A 281 -15.27 -12.12 31.36
CA LEU A 281 -16.70 -11.76 31.42
C LEU A 281 -17.36 -12.02 30.05
N ASP A 282 -18.31 -12.96 30.04
CA ASP A 282 -19.05 -13.43 28.87
C ASP A 282 -20.15 -12.41 28.52
N LEU A 283 -20.01 -11.68 27.41
CA LEU A 283 -21.04 -10.82 26.85
C LEU A 283 -21.54 -11.45 25.54
N GLN A 284 -22.54 -12.31 25.65
CA GLN A 284 -23.23 -12.90 24.50
C GLN A 284 -23.99 -11.80 23.74
N HIS A 285 -23.58 -11.51 22.51
CA HIS A 285 -24.23 -10.48 21.67
C HIS A 285 -25.51 -11.01 21.02
N LEU A 286 -26.59 -11.11 21.79
CA LEU A 286 -27.90 -11.49 21.29
C LEU A 286 -28.54 -10.37 20.44
N CYS A 287 -29.35 -10.77 19.47
CA CYS A 287 -30.08 -9.86 18.60
C CYS A 287 -31.06 -8.99 19.39
N PRO A 288 -30.98 -7.65 19.30
CA PRO A 288 -31.87 -6.75 20.06
C PRO A 288 -33.32 -6.78 19.58
N GLY A 289 -33.57 -7.25 18.35
CA GLY A 289 -34.92 -7.38 17.82
C GLY A 289 -35.67 -8.61 18.31
N CYS A 290 -35.00 -9.77 18.36
CA CYS A 290 -35.66 -11.05 18.67
C CYS A 290 -35.12 -11.78 19.90
N GLY A 291 -33.99 -11.36 20.47
CA GLY A 291 -33.31 -12.01 21.60
C GLY A 291 -32.77 -13.42 21.34
N LYS A 292 -32.96 -13.97 20.13
CA LYS A 292 -32.72 -15.40 19.83
C LYS A 292 -31.44 -15.68 19.06
N LYS A 293 -30.96 -14.71 18.26
CA LYS A 293 -29.76 -14.89 17.45
C LYS A 293 -28.56 -14.32 18.17
N GLU A 294 -27.64 -15.19 18.57
CA GLU A 294 -26.31 -14.77 19.02
C GLU A 294 -25.43 -14.41 17.81
N PHE A 295 -24.83 -13.22 17.86
CA PHE A 295 -23.85 -12.73 16.93
C PHE A 295 -22.45 -12.99 17.50
N LYS A 296 -21.57 -13.57 16.68
CA LYS A 296 -20.16 -13.73 17.05
C LYS A 296 -19.46 -12.37 17.22
N GLN A 297 -19.99 -11.34 16.57
CA GLN A 297 -19.51 -9.95 16.67
C GLN A 297 -20.66 -9.01 16.25
N TRP A 298 -21.08 -8.10 17.12
CA TRP A 298 -22.05 -7.05 16.77
C TRP A 298 -21.32 -5.84 16.14
N PRO A 299 -21.86 -5.19 15.09
CA PRO A 299 -23.13 -5.49 14.43
C PRO A 299 -23.07 -6.58 13.34
N LEU A 300 -21.92 -7.15 12.97
CA LEU A 300 -21.77 -8.00 11.78
C LEU A 300 -22.78 -9.18 11.66
N GLY A 301 -23.36 -9.35 10.46
CA GLY A 301 -24.32 -10.40 10.13
C GLY A 301 -25.78 -10.09 10.53
N TRP A 302 -26.03 -8.91 11.11
CA TRP A 302 -27.38 -8.43 11.42
C TRP A 302 -28.26 -8.33 10.17
N ASP A 303 -27.70 -7.99 9.01
CA ASP A 303 -28.41 -7.72 7.77
C ASP A 303 -29.02 -8.99 7.16
N SER A 304 -28.26 -10.08 7.14
CA SER A 304 -28.74 -11.41 6.75
C SER A 304 -29.76 -11.94 7.75
N HIS A 305 -29.55 -11.71 9.06
CA HIS A 305 -30.53 -12.10 10.07
C HIS A 305 -31.82 -11.29 9.96
N ALA A 306 -31.76 -9.97 9.78
CA ALA A 306 -32.90 -9.08 9.61
C ALA A 306 -33.70 -9.44 8.35
N ALA A 307 -33.01 -9.64 7.23
CA ALA A 307 -33.63 -9.97 5.95
C ALA A 307 -34.46 -11.26 5.99
N HIS A 308 -34.06 -12.25 6.78
CA HIS A 308 -34.62 -13.61 6.64
C HIS A 308 -35.13 -14.27 7.92
N LYS A 309 -34.63 -13.89 9.11
CA LYS A 309 -34.75 -14.72 10.33
C LYS A 309 -35.15 -13.94 11.59
N CYS A 310 -35.18 -12.61 11.55
CA CYS A 310 -35.53 -11.81 12.72
C CYS A 310 -37.05 -11.73 12.92
N GLU A 311 -37.56 -12.43 13.93
CA GLU A 311 -38.99 -12.41 14.29
C GLU A 311 -39.44 -11.09 14.97
N GLY A 312 -38.49 -10.23 15.35
CA GLY A 312 -38.78 -8.92 15.94
C GLY A 312 -39.16 -7.82 14.94
N LEU A 313 -39.19 -8.14 13.64
CA LEU A 313 -39.47 -7.19 12.55
C LEU A 313 -40.87 -7.42 11.97
N LYS A 314 -41.56 -6.33 11.63
CA LYS A 314 -42.93 -6.38 11.11
C LYS A 314 -42.97 -6.37 9.59
N GLU A 315 -41.98 -5.77 8.94
CA GLU A 315 -41.89 -5.74 7.48
C GLU A 315 -41.71 -7.15 6.90
N THR A 316 -42.21 -7.38 5.69
CA THR A 316 -42.12 -8.69 5.02
C THR A 316 -41.11 -8.70 3.89
N ASP A 317 -40.84 -7.55 3.28
CA ASP A 317 -39.83 -7.39 2.24
C ASP A 317 -38.42 -7.32 2.82
N GLN A 318 -37.45 -7.98 2.18
CA GLN A 318 -36.09 -8.12 2.72
C GLN A 318 -35.37 -6.79 2.91
N GLU A 319 -35.50 -5.86 1.96
CA GLU A 319 -34.84 -4.55 2.05
C GLU A 319 -35.56 -3.64 3.05
N LYS A 320 -36.89 -3.69 3.10
CA LYS A 320 -37.67 -2.98 4.14
C LYS A 320 -37.39 -3.50 5.55
N ARG A 321 -37.20 -4.81 5.72
CA ARG A 321 -36.80 -5.44 6.99
C ARG A 321 -35.41 -4.98 7.43
N LYS A 322 -34.44 -4.92 6.52
CA LYS A 322 -33.11 -4.37 6.83
C LYS A 322 -33.19 -2.90 7.25
N LEU A 323 -34.01 -2.11 6.56
CA LEU A 323 -34.21 -0.69 6.89
C LEU A 323 -34.90 -0.50 8.25
N GLU A 324 -35.96 -1.27 8.52
CA GLU A 324 -36.67 -1.30 9.81
C GLU A 324 -35.70 -1.64 10.94
N PHE A 325 -34.91 -2.71 10.77
CA PHE A 325 -33.93 -3.14 11.77
C PHE A 325 -32.84 -2.08 12.01
N ARG A 326 -32.32 -1.44 10.95
CA ARG A 326 -31.37 -0.33 11.06
C ARG A 326 -31.92 0.83 11.88
N SER A 327 -33.12 1.29 11.53
CA SER A 327 -33.77 2.44 12.17
C SER A 327 -34.06 2.22 13.66
N LYS A 328 -34.38 0.98 14.05
CA LYS A 328 -34.77 0.65 15.41
C LYS A 328 -33.60 0.30 16.32
N TYR A 329 -32.57 -0.37 15.81
CA TYR A 329 -31.58 -1.05 16.65
C TYR A 329 -30.12 -0.71 16.36
N LEU A 330 -29.78 -0.13 15.20
CA LEU A 330 -28.40 0.25 14.87
C LEU A 330 -28.10 1.72 15.14
N TYR A 331 -29.08 2.60 14.92
CA TYR A 331 -28.92 4.04 15.13
C TYR A 331 -29.41 4.52 16.52
N LYS A 332 -29.79 3.60 17.42
CA LYS A 332 -30.37 3.90 18.74
C LYS A 332 -29.63 3.27 19.93
N VAL A 333 -28.41 2.78 19.75
CA VAL A 333 -27.58 2.39 20.90
C VAL A 333 -26.79 3.63 21.32
N PRO A 334 -26.99 4.18 22.54
CA PRO A 334 -26.24 5.32 23.05
C PRO A 334 -24.74 5.09 23.08
#